data_AF-A0AAX0XYL6-F1
#
_entry.id   AF-A0AAX0XYL6-F1
#
_cell.length_a   1.000
_cell.length_b   1.000
_cell.length_c   1.000
_cell.angle_alpha   90.00
_cell.angle_beta   90.00
_cell.angle_gamma   90.00
#
_symmetry.space_group_name_H-M   'P 1'
#
loop_
_entity.id
_entity.type
_entity.pdbx_description
1 polymer ?
#
loop_
_entity_poly.entity_id
_entity_poly.type
_entity_poly.pdbx_seq_one_letter_code
_entity_poly.pdbx_strand_id
1 'polypeptide(L)'
;MIITDEELLALLNSEETDERLFHPVTIYALDGVAYRTAKAVELPEFATLRRTRPDACWQWEGLFAAGAIALFDPDSHVGADYLPQLTAQAEGVYRLTDDWLAGVNGRYLAWQEWLAQTQVLLLEDHPFQGAHIQQEIKGLGVPCQWVQDGNACIKALADGEVKLLVSDLSLVEQDAISLLMSQPQYQHSGLPIVLLSAHDQTLIDGARRLLHDAGFNVLAALAKPLLADDLLRLLKTLYLGPQRQRRLSGLRRTIRTWQGEDKGLLGLLSDPPSPLPIWLAVTGLPPRWERVREWLLQQGREPGELTLLIHRRDHLLSQAERFALVLQASLAGAKLALLLDNDQHIPFDLLERMPLQHLLLGQSLLPGLEAMTPDSLLGRFINRARELGIALYLDDPFNLLDSNLWRDQGVAGRW
;
A
#
# COMPACT_ATOMS: atom_id res chain seq x y z
N MET A 1 3.04 -21.36 -1.52
CA MET A 1 3.46 -20.01 -1.94
C MET A 1 4.10 -19.35 -0.72
N ILE A 2 5.38 -18.99 -0.76
CA ILE A 2 5.97 -18.11 0.25
C ILE A 2 5.66 -16.72 -0.30
N ILE A 3 4.65 -16.07 0.27
CA ILE A 3 4.42 -14.65 0.04
C ILE A 3 5.71 -13.97 0.48
N THR A 4 6.36 -13.24 -0.40
CA THR A 4 7.60 -12.54 -0.07
C THR A 4 7.29 -11.45 0.97
N ASP A 5 8.25 -11.09 1.82
CA ASP A 5 8.09 -9.97 2.78
C ASP A 5 7.59 -8.69 2.06
N GLU A 6 7.94 -8.56 0.78
CA GLU A 6 7.48 -7.57 -0.21
C GLU A 6 5.96 -7.53 -0.41
N GLU A 7 5.31 -8.69 -0.61
CA GLU A 7 3.85 -8.79 -0.77
C GLU A 7 3.14 -8.58 0.57
N LEU A 8 3.68 -9.06 1.71
CA LEU A 8 3.11 -8.82 3.05
C LEU A 8 3.05 -7.32 3.41
N LEU A 9 4.12 -6.59 3.11
CA LEU A 9 4.26 -5.18 3.46
C LEU A 9 3.54 -4.26 2.46
N ALA A 10 3.29 -4.74 1.23
CA ALA A 10 2.30 -4.19 0.29
C ALA A 10 0.89 -4.14 0.86
N LEU A 11 0.58 -5.04 1.78
CA LEU A 11 -0.76 -5.24 2.33
C LEU A 11 -1.00 -4.49 3.64
N LEU A 12 0.04 -4.17 4.41
CA LEU A 12 -0.06 -3.38 5.65
C LEU A 12 -0.03 -1.86 5.42
N ASN A 13 0.77 -1.42 4.45
CA ASN A 13 0.74 -0.04 3.99
C ASN A 13 -0.29 0.04 2.89
N SER A 14 -1.47 0.57 3.21
CA SER A 14 -2.50 0.89 2.24
C SER A 14 -1.94 1.86 1.18
N GLU A 15 -1.34 1.30 0.12
CA GLU A 15 -1.17 2.04 -1.13
C GLU A 15 -2.53 2.22 -1.83
N GLU A 16 -3.57 1.51 -1.39
CA GLU A 16 -4.95 1.98 -1.48
C GLU A 16 -5.21 2.96 -0.34
N THR A 17 -4.40 4.01 -0.31
CA THR A 17 -4.76 5.19 0.46
C THR A 17 -6.00 5.74 -0.22
N ASP A 18 -7.02 5.99 0.58
CA ASP A 18 -8.29 6.65 0.27
C ASP A 18 -8.09 8.13 -0.15
N GLU A 19 -7.06 8.35 -0.95
CA GLU A 19 -6.95 9.46 -1.83
C GLU A 19 -7.88 9.13 -2.99
N ARG A 20 -9.15 9.55 -2.91
CA ARG A 20 -10.06 9.61 -4.08
C ARG A 20 -9.44 10.34 -5.28
N LEU A 21 -8.36 11.06 -5.03
CA LEU A 21 -7.58 11.87 -5.94
C LEU A 21 -6.17 11.32 -5.99
N PHE A 22 -5.66 10.97 -7.16
CA PHE A 22 -4.25 10.57 -7.28
C PHE A 22 -3.30 11.75 -6.98
N HIS A 23 -2.37 11.55 -6.03
CA HIS A 23 -1.27 12.49 -5.78
C HIS A 23 0.08 11.92 -6.26
N PRO A 24 0.72 12.49 -7.29
CA PRO A 24 2.01 12.00 -7.79
C PRO A 24 3.16 12.18 -6.79
N VAL A 25 3.13 13.22 -5.95
CA VAL A 25 4.23 13.52 -5.01
C VAL A 25 3.80 13.25 -3.57
N THR A 26 4.59 12.47 -2.84
CA THR A 26 4.35 12.19 -1.42
C THR A 26 5.41 12.85 -0.54
N ILE A 27 4.98 13.68 0.39
CA ILE A 27 5.83 14.31 1.41
C ILE A 27 5.79 13.43 2.65
N TYR A 28 6.92 12.88 3.05
CA TYR A 28 7.08 12.14 4.30
C TYR A 28 7.65 13.06 5.37
N ALA A 29 6.80 13.55 6.26
CA ALA A 29 7.27 14.21 7.47
C ALA A 29 7.85 13.16 8.42
N LEU A 30 9.10 13.36 8.84
CA LEU A 30 9.87 12.39 9.64
C LEU A 30 9.75 12.59 11.16
N ASP A 31 9.18 13.72 11.57
CA ASP A 31 8.97 14.09 12.97
C ASP A 31 7.74 15.00 13.11
N GLY A 32 7.35 15.24 14.37
CA GLY A 32 6.17 16.03 14.69
C GLY A 32 6.30 17.51 14.35
N VAL A 33 7.51 18.09 14.36
CA VAL A 33 7.75 19.50 14.02
C VAL A 33 7.56 19.68 12.52
N ALA A 34 8.19 18.81 11.72
CA ALA A 34 8.06 18.80 10.27
C ALA A 34 6.62 18.57 9.82
N TYR A 35 5.91 17.63 10.46
CA TYR A 35 4.52 17.37 10.12
C TYR A 35 3.61 18.58 10.39
N ARG A 36 3.71 19.21 11.56
CA ARG A 36 2.89 20.39 11.88
C ARG A 36 3.19 21.55 10.95
N THR A 37 4.46 21.76 10.63
CA THR A 37 4.90 22.83 9.73
C THR A 37 4.37 22.60 8.31
N ALA A 38 4.53 21.40 7.75
CA ALA A 38 4.01 21.07 6.42
C ALA A 38 2.48 21.14 6.36
N LYS A 39 1.77 20.75 7.43
CA LYS A 39 0.31 20.84 7.51
C LYS A 39 -0.21 22.29 7.57
N ALA A 40 0.59 23.22 8.10
CA ALA A 40 0.21 24.62 8.21
C ALA A 40 0.36 25.40 6.89
N VAL A 41 1.04 24.81 5.90
CA VAL A 41 1.21 25.38 4.56
C VAL A 41 0.12 24.84 3.64
N GLU A 42 -0.36 25.67 2.72
CA GLU A 42 -1.22 25.23 1.63
C GLU A 42 -0.38 24.40 0.63
N LEU A 43 -0.54 23.07 0.70
CA LEU A 43 0.18 22.15 -0.17
C LEU A 43 -0.42 22.18 -1.59
N PRO A 44 0.39 22.03 -2.64
CA PRO A 44 -0.13 21.89 -4.00
C PRO A 44 -1.08 20.70 -4.12
N GLU A 45 -2.10 20.80 -4.98
CA GLU A 45 -3.13 19.75 -5.16
C GLU A 45 -2.54 18.39 -5.59
N PHE A 46 -1.37 18.37 -6.23
CA PHE A 46 -0.69 17.14 -6.66
C PHE A 46 0.16 16.49 -5.56
N ALA A 47 0.23 17.09 -4.36
CA ALA A 47 1.06 16.62 -3.27
C ALA A 47 0.20 16.11 -2.09
N THR A 48 0.68 15.05 -1.44
CA THR A 48 0.08 14.50 -0.22
C THR A 48 1.09 14.46 0.92
N LEU A 49 0.63 14.64 2.15
CA LEU A 49 1.46 14.63 3.35
C LEU A 49 1.24 13.37 4.19
N ARG A 50 2.31 12.62 4.42
CA ARG A 50 2.32 11.41 5.25
C ARG A 50 3.21 11.56 6.47
N ARG A 51 2.82 10.91 7.56
CA ARG A 51 3.60 10.80 8.79
C ARG A 51 4.37 9.48 8.79
N THR A 52 5.66 9.51 9.09
CA THR A 52 6.46 8.29 9.27
C THR A 52 7.67 8.56 10.15
N ARG A 53 8.11 7.62 10.99
CA ARG A 53 9.24 7.85 11.89
C ARG A 53 10.46 7.00 11.46
N PRO A 54 11.66 7.61 11.35
CA PRO A 54 12.89 6.87 11.10
C PRO A 54 13.31 5.94 12.23
N ASP A 55 13.91 4.81 11.84
CA ASP A 55 14.67 3.92 12.71
C ASP A 55 16.06 3.58 12.13
N ALA A 56 16.88 2.87 12.91
CA ALA A 56 18.26 2.54 12.53
C ALA A 56 18.36 1.52 11.38
N CYS A 57 17.27 0.82 11.05
CA CYS A 57 17.21 -0.15 9.97
C CYS A 57 16.74 0.47 8.64
N TRP A 58 16.44 1.77 8.64
CA TRP A 58 16.00 2.45 7.43
C TRP A 58 17.12 2.48 6.39
N GLN A 59 16.86 1.90 5.23
CA GLN A 59 17.65 2.15 4.04
C GLN A 59 17.36 3.60 3.62
N TRP A 60 18.34 4.41 3.23
CA TRP A 60 18.13 5.82 2.86
C TRP A 60 18.26 6.07 1.35
N GLU A 61 18.98 5.19 0.64
CA GLU A 61 19.27 5.33 -0.78
C GLU A 61 18.05 5.06 -1.66
N GLY A 62 17.80 5.93 -2.65
CA GLY A 62 16.80 5.73 -3.71
C GLY A 62 15.34 5.95 -3.29
N LEU A 63 15.05 5.95 -1.98
CA LEU A 63 13.70 6.02 -1.43
C LEU A 63 12.94 7.31 -1.73
N PHE A 64 13.66 8.43 -1.74
CA PHE A 64 13.11 9.77 -2.02
C PHE A 64 13.64 10.34 -3.34
N ALA A 65 14.30 9.50 -4.15
CA ALA A 65 14.85 9.92 -5.43
C ALA A 65 13.74 10.24 -6.45
N ALA A 66 12.60 9.53 -6.39
CA ALA A 66 11.48 9.71 -7.31
C ALA A 66 10.13 9.74 -6.57
N GLY A 67 9.23 10.65 -6.98
CA GLY A 67 7.83 10.73 -6.54
C GLY A 67 7.59 10.91 -5.04
N ALA A 68 8.64 11.12 -4.24
CA ALA A 68 8.56 11.37 -2.82
C ALA A 68 9.66 12.31 -2.36
N ILE A 69 9.41 12.97 -1.23
CA ILE A 69 10.44 13.69 -0.46
C ILE A 69 10.33 13.33 1.02
N ALA A 70 11.43 13.45 1.76
CA ALA A 70 11.45 13.45 3.21
C ALA A 70 11.63 14.88 3.72
N LEU A 71 10.89 15.22 4.78
CA LEU A 71 10.98 16.50 5.46
C LEU A 71 11.23 16.26 6.95
N PHE A 72 12.27 16.89 7.49
CA PHE A 72 12.64 16.71 8.90
C PHE A 72 13.17 18.00 9.55
N ASP A 73 13.04 18.05 10.87
CA ASP A 73 13.65 19.04 11.74
C ASP A 73 14.95 18.48 12.34
N PRO A 74 16.15 19.06 12.05
CA PRO A 74 17.41 18.52 12.56
C PRO A 74 17.46 18.36 14.09
N ASP A 75 16.86 19.29 14.84
CA ASP A 75 16.86 19.28 16.30
C ASP A 75 16.04 18.11 16.86
N SER A 76 14.99 17.70 16.16
CA SER A 76 14.13 16.56 16.53
C SER A 76 14.81 15.19 16.41
N HIS A 77 15.96 15.10 15.72
CA HIS A 77 16.70 13.84 15.49
C HIS A 77 18.09 13.83 16.16
N VAL A 78 18.39 14.80 17.03
CA VAL A 78 19.66 14.85 17.76
C VAL A 78 19.86 13.58 18.60
N GLY A 79 21.00 12.93 18.40
CA GLY A 79 21.36 11.69 19.11
C GLY A 79 20.82 10.41 18.46
N ALA A 80 20.11 10.50 17.33
CA ALA A 80 19.75 9.32 16.55
C ALA A 80 20.94 8.80 15.73
N ASP A 81 21.13 7.47 15.72
CA ASP A 81 22.23 6.82 14.99
C ASP A 81 22.18 7.04 13.47
N TYR A 82 20.99 7.34 12.94
CA TYR A 82 20.73 7.60 11.51
C TYR A 82 20.81 9.09 11.12
N LEU A 83 21.09 10.00 12.07
CA LEU A 83 21.19 11.43 11.78
C LEU A 83 22.25 11.77 10.71
N PRO A 84 23.45 11.14 10.69
CA PRO A 84 24.43 11.40 9.63
C PRO A 84 23.87 11.17 8.23
N GLN A 85 23.07 10.11 8.04
CA GLN A 85 22.45 9.74 6.77
C GLN A 85 21.37 10.77 6.35
N LEU A 86 20.59 11.29 7.31
CA LEU A 86 19.65 12.39 7.07
C LEU A 86 20.36 13.68 6.64
N THR A 87 21.46 14.00 7.30
CA THR A 87 22.20 15.26 7.05
C THR A 87 23.11 15.20 5.82
N ALA A 88 23.33 14.03 5.25
CA ALA A 88 24.13 13.82 4.03
C ALA A 88 23.54 14.46 2.76
N GLN A 89 22.37 15.14 2.88
CA GLN A 89 21.68 15.83 1.78
C GLN A 89 21.47 14.91 0.57
N ALA A 90 21.01 13.69 0.84
CA ALA A 90 20.58 12.78 -0.20
C ALA A 90 19.45 13.41 -1.01
N GLU A 91 19.41 13.11 -2.30
CA GLU A 91 18.38 13.60 -3.20
C GLU A 91 16.98 13.26 -2.66
N GLY A 92 16.15 14.29 -2.50
CA GLY A 92 14.79 14.16 -1.97
C GLY A 92 14.65 14.25 -0.45
N VAL A 93 15.73 14.48 0.29
CA VAL A 93 15.71 14.65 1.76
C VAL A 93 15.96 16.13 2.10
N TYR A 94 14.99 16.77 2.76
CA TYR A 94 15.01 18.20 3.04
C TYR A 94 14.89 18.49 4.54
N ARG A 95 15.67 19.48 5.00
CA ARG A 95 15.46 20.10 6.32
C ARG A 95 14.30 21.08 6.23
N LEU A 96 13.66 21.37 7.35
CA LEU A 96 12.62 22.41 7.40
C LEU A 96 13.09 23.80 6.97
N THR A 97 14.38 24.09 7.11
CA THR A 97 14.98 25.37 6.69
C THR A 97 15.33 25.40 5.21
N ASP A 98 15.27 24.26 4.50
CA ASP A 98 15.53 24.19 3.07
C ASP A 98 14.27 24.58 2.25
N ASP A 99 14.44 24.87 0.97
CA ASP A 99 13.31 25.09 0.04
C ASP A 99 12.71 23.75 -0.43
N TRP A 100 12.09 23.05 0.52
CA TRP A 100 11.46 21.76 0.26
C TRP A 100 10.25 21.86 -0.67
N LEU A 101 9.57 23.01 -0.74
CA LEU A 101 8.49 23.25 -1.69
C LEU A 101 9.00 23.29 -3.14
N ALA A 102 10.15 23.91 -3.41
CA ALA A 102 10.79 23.78 -4.72
C ALA A 102 11.13 22.32 -5.03
N GLY A 103 11.56 21.54 -4.02
CA GLY A 103 11.75 20.09 -4.14
C GLY A 103 10.47 19.34 -4.55
N VAL A 104 9.34 19.61 -3.87
CA VAL A 104 8.02 19.05 -4.20
C VAL A 104 7.63 19.35 -5.65
N ASN A 105 7.76 20.61 -6.07
CA ASN A 105 7.47 21.01 -7.44
C ASN A 105 8.40 20.32 -8.46
N GLY A 106 9.69 20.22 -8.14
CA GLY A 106 10.67 19.50 -8.98
C GLY A 106 10.29 18.04 -9.20
N ARG A 107 9.79 17.34 -8.15
CA ARG A 107 9.29 15.96 -8.28
C ARG A 107 8.06 15.84 -9.16
N TYR A 108 7.17 16.83 -9.09
CA TYR A 108 6.00 16.85 -9.95
C TYR A 108 6.37 17.08 -11.42
N LEU A 109 7.29 18.01 -11.69
CA LEU A 109 7.78 18.25 -13.05
C LEU A 109 8.48 17.01 -13.63
N ALA A 110 9.34 16.35 -12.85
CA ALA A 110 9.99 15.11 -13.27
C ALA A 110 8.97 13.99 -13.59
N TRP A 111 7.88 13.90 -12.81
CA TRP A 111 6.78 12.98 -13.09
C TRP A 111 6.06 13.33 -14.40
N GLN A 112 5.75 14.62 -14.64
CA GLN A 112 5.12 15.07 -15.89
C GLN A 112 6.00 14.83 -17.12
N GLU A 113 7.29 15.11 -17.01
CA GLU A 113 8.27 14.84 -18.07
C GLU A 113 8.35 13.34 -18.39
N TRP A 114 8.36 12.50 -17.36
CA TRP A 114 8.35 11.05 -17.53
C TRP A 114 7.06 10.57 -18.20
N LEU A 115 5.88 11.10 -17.80
CA LEU A 115 4.60 10.78 -18.45
C LEU A 115 4.63 11.14 -19.94
N ALA A 116 5.13 12.34 -20.28
CA ALA A 116 5.25 12.81 -21.65
C ALA A 116 6.19 11.97 -22.53
N GLN A 117 7.08 11.18 -21.92
CA GLN A 117 8.00 10.25 -22.60
C GLN A 117 7.54 8.79 -22.56
N THR A 118 6.44 8.49 -21.87
CA THR A 118 5.95 7.12 -21.67
C THR A 118 4.98 6.74 -22.78
N GLN A 119 5.49 6.06 -23.81
CA GLN A 119 4.68 5.63 -24.94
C GLN A 119 3.75 4.47 -24.55
N VAL A 120 2.45 4.73 -24.54
CA VAL A 120 1.41 3.72 -24.32
C VAL A 120 0.89 3.20 -25.67
N LEU A 121 0.82 1.87 -25.80
CA LEU A 121 0.10 1.21 -26.89
C LEU A 121 -1.25 0.74 -26.37
N LEU A 122 -2.33 1.19 -27.02
CA LEU A 122 -3.70 0.76 -26.75
C LEU A 122 -4.15 -0.21 -27.85
N LEU A 123 -4.50 -1.44 -27.48
CA LEU A 123 -5.15 -2.43 -28.34
C LEU A 123 -6.63 -2.51 -27.99
N GLU A 124 -7.48 -2.01 -28.89
CA GLU A 124 -8.93 -1.96 -28.75
C GLU A 124 -9.57 -1.95 -30.13
N ASP A 125 -10.39 -2.95 -30.44
CA ASP A 125 -10.99 -3.15 -31.75
C ASP A 125 -12.24 -2.30 -31.97
N HIS A 126 -12.96 -1.91 -30.90
CA HIS A 126 -14.17 -1.12 -31.02
C HIS A 126 -13.87 0.38 -31.22
N PRO A 127 -14.23 1.00 -32.36
CA PRO A 127 -13.80 2.36 -32.69
C PRO A 127 -14.18 3.44 -31.69
N PHE A 128 -15.40 3.37 -31.13
CA PHE A 128 -15.86 4.35 -30.14
C PHE A 128 -15.19 4.17 -28.77
N GLN A 129 -14.91 2.91 -28.37
CA GLN A 129 -14.29 2.65 -27.08
C GLN A 129 -12.81 3.04 -27.14
N GLY A 130 -12.13 2.65 -28.23
CA GLY A 130 -10.73 2.98 -28.45
C GLY A 130 -10.48 4.48 -28.53
N ALA A 131 -11.33 5.23 -29.25
CA ALA A 131 -11.22 6.69 -29.29
C ALA A 131 -11.40 7.33 -27.91
N HIS A 132 -12.37 6.86 -27.11
CA HIS A 132 -12.61 7.38 -25.77
C HIS A 132 -11.43 7.07 -24.84
N ILE A 133 -10.98 5.81 -24.77
CA ILE A 133 -9.84 5.40 -23.94
C ILE A 133 -8.56 6.13 -24.36
N GLN A 134 -8.31 6.27 -25.66
CA GLN A 134 -7.16 7.02 -26.15
C GLN A 134 -7.21 8.50 -25.72
N GLN A 135 -8.39 9.12 -25.77
CA GLN A 135 -8.56 10.50 -25.33
C GLN A 135 -8.31 10.64 -23.82
N GLU A 136 -8.81 9.71 -23.00
CA GLU A 136 -8.55 9.69 -21.56
C GLU A 136 -7.05 9.59 -21.28
N ILE A 137 -6.34 8.62 -21.89
CA ILE A 137 -4.89 8.44 -21.71
C ILE A 137 -4.11 9.71 -22.12
N LYS A 138 -4.44 10.30 -23.27
CA LYS A 138 -3.80 11.54 -23.75
C LYS A 138 -4.12 12.74 -22.85
N GLY A 139 -5.31 12.78 -22.24
CA GLY A 139 -5.71 13.79 -21.27
C GLY A 139 -4.82 13.84 -20.03
N LEU A 140 -4.15 12.72 -19.70
CA LEU A 140 -3.19 12.62 -18.60
C LEU A 140 -1.78 13.12 -18.98
N GLY A 141 -1.58 13.60 -20.22
CA GLY A 141 -0.28 13.99 -20.74
C GLY A 141 0.59 12.82 -21.23
N VAL A 142 -0.01 11.64 -21.42
CA VAL A 142 0.69 10.42 -21.82
C VAL A 142 0.50 10.17 -23.32
N PRO A 143 1.58 10.03 -24.11
CA PRO A 143 1.48 9.62 -25.51
C PRO A 143 0.80 8.27 -25.66
N CYS A 144 -0.22 8.19 -26.53
CA CYS A 144 -0.98 6.95 -26.75
C CYS A 144 -1.16 6.67 -28.25
N GLN A 145 -0.55 5.57 -28.70
CA GLN A 145 -0.79 4.96 -30.00
C GLN A 145 -1.93 3.95 -29.87
N TRP A 146 -2.97 4.10 -30.69
CA TRP A 146 -4.11 3.18 -30.70
C TRP A 146 -4.07 2.30 -31.96
N VAL A 147 -4.27 1.00 -31.76
CA VAL A 147 -4.36 -0.05 -32.80
C VAL A 147 -5.62 -0.87 -32.58
N GLN A 148 -6.19 -1.38 -33.68
CA GLN A 148 -7.49 -2.07 -33.67
C GLN A 148 -7.40 -3.58 -33.84
N ASP A 149 -6.22 -4.10 -34.19
CA ASP A 149 -6.01 -5.53 -34.43
C ASP A 149 -4.66 -6.01 -33.91
N GLY A 150 -4.55 -7.33 -33.74
CA GLY A 150 -3.37 -7.97 -33.17
C GLY A 150 -2.11 -7.80 -34.03
N ASN A 151 -2.23 -7.76 -35.36
CA ASN A 151 -1.07 -7.61 -36.25
C ASN A 151 -0.47 -6.20 -36.13
N ALA A 152 -1.33 -5.17 -36.10
CA ALA A 152 -0.92 -3.80 -35.86
C ALA A 152 -0.29 -3.63 -34.47
N CYS A 153 -0.83 -4.31 -33.45
CA CYS A 153 -0.25 -4.36 -32.11
C CYS A 153 1.16 -4.94 -32.09
N ILE A 154 1.35 -6.14 -32.65
CA ILE A 154 2.67 -6.79 -32.70
C ILE A 154 3.68 -5.93 -33.46
N LYS A 155 3.25 -5.31 -34.57
CA LYS A 155 4.12 -4.41 -35.34
C LYS A 155 4.57 -3.21 -34.51
N ALA A 156 3.65 -2.56 -33.80
CA ALA A 156 3.98 -1.42 -32.94
C ALA A 156 4.86 -1.82 -31.75
N LEU A 157 4.67 -3.01 -31.18
CA LEU A 157 5.52 -3.54 -30.12
C LEU A 157 6.94 -3.85 -30.62
N ALA A 158 7.10 -4.25 -31.88
CA ALA A 158 8.40 -4.54 -32.47
C ALA A 158 9.28 -3.29 -32.68
N ASP A 159 8.66 -2.10 -32.79
CA ASP A 159 9.37 -0.83 -32.91
C ASP A 159 10.13 -0.44 -31.62
N GLY A 160 9.81 -1.09 -30.48
CA GLY A 160 10.60 -1.04 -29.24
C GLY A 160 10.42 0.22 -28.38
N GLU A 161 9.59 1.17 -28.79
CA GLU A 161 9.35 2.42 -28.06
C GLU A 161 8.29 2.28 -26.96
N VAL A 162 7.45 1.23 -27.03
CA VAL A 162 6.32 1.03 -26.12
C VAL A 162 6.80 0.72 -24.70
N LYS A 163 6.30 1.51 -23.74
CA LYS A 163 6.58 1.37 -22.30
C LYS A 163 5.46 0.71 -21.52
N LEU A 164 4.25 0.68 -22.07
CA LEU A 164 3.07 0.06 -21.47
C LEU A 164 2.12 -0.38 -22.58
N LEU A 165 1.66 -1.63 -22.50
CA LEU A 165 0.56 -2.14 -23.32
C LEU A 165 -0.73 -2.10 -22.49
N VAL A 166 -1.76 -1.42 -23.00
CA VAL A 166 -3.13 -1.48 -22.51
C VAL A 166 -3.96 -2.25 -23.55
N SER A 167 -4.52 -3.39 -23.18
CA SER A 167 -5.24 -4.27 -24.11
C SER A 167 -6.64 -4.57 -23.59
N ASP A 168 -7.65 -4.43 -24.45
CA ASP A 168 -8.92 -5.12 -24.21
C ASP A 168 -8.70 -6.64 -24.24
N LEU A 169 -9.37 -7.37 -23.36
CA LEU A 169 -9.44 -8.82 -23.38
C LEU A 169 -10.32 -9.34 -24.52
N SER A 170 -11.45 -8.66 -24.78
CA SER A 170 -12.51 -9.19 -25.64
C SER A 170 -12.43 -8.60 -27.05
N LEU A 171 -11.43 -9.03 -27.82
CA LEU A 171 -11.27 -8.61 -29.23
C LEU A 171 -12.06 -9.53 -30.17
N VAL A 172 -12.62 -8.98 -31.25
CA VAL A 172 -13.48 -9.68 -32.23
C VAL A 172 -12.75 -10.82 -32.95
N GLU A 173 -11.50 -10.62 -33.36
CA GLU A 173 -10.77 -11.60 -34.19
C GLU A 173 -9.96 -12.61 -33.37
N GLN A 174 -9.36 -12.18 -32.27
CA GLN A 174 -8.47 -13.00 -31.45
C GLN A 174 -8.41 -12.46 -30.02
N ASP A 175 -8.77 -13.27 -29.02
CA ASP A 175 -8.60 -12.93 -27.60
C ASP A 175 -7.16 -12.47 -27.30
N ALA A 176 -7.01 -11.37 -26.57
CA ALA A 176 -5.72 -10.80 -26.21
C ALA A 176 -4.81 -11.78 -25.45
N ILE A 177 -5.38 -12.70 -24.67
CA ILE A 177 -4.60 -13.77 -24.03
C ILE A 177 -3.94 -14.63 -25.10
N SER A 178 -4.71 -15.07 -26.10
CA SER A 178 -4.19 -15.89 -27.20
C SER A 178 -3.17 -15.13 -28.06
N LEU A 179 -3.41 -13.84 -28.30
CA LEU A 179 -2.46 -12.96 -28.99
C LEU A 179 -1.13 -12.91 -28.23
N LEU A 180 -1.14 -12.61 -26.94
CA LEU A 180 0.07 -12.53 -26.12
C LEU A 180 0.79 -13.87 -26.02
N MET A 181 0.07 -14.97 -25.78
CA MET A 181 0.65 -16.32 -25.71
C MET A 181 1.32 -16.74 -27.03
N SER A 182 0.90 -16.19 -28.16
CA SER A 182 1.56 -16.41 -29.46
C SER A 182 2.88 -15.66 -29.62
N GLN A 183 3.23 -14.76 -28.69
CA GLN A 183 4.41 -13.90 -28.72
C GLN A 183 5.36 -14.19 -27.54
N PRO A 184 6.04 -15.34 -27.54
CA PRO A 184 6.90 -15.76 -26.42
C PRO A 184 8.08 -14.81 -26.17
N GLN A 185 8.48 -14.00 -27.14
CA GLN A 185 9.54 -12.99 -26.96
C GLN A 185 9.19 -11.91 -25.93
N TYR A 186 7.91 -11.69 -25.64
CA TYR A 186 7.48 -10.77 -24.60
C TYR A 186 7.38 -11.43 -23.22
N GLN A 187 7.47 -12.76 -23.12
CA GLN A 187 7.63 -13.45 -21.85
C GLN A 187 8.98 -13.05 -21.25
N HIS A 188 8.98 -12.64 -19.98
CA HIS A 188 10.17 -12.16 -19.26
C HIS A 188 10.87 -10.94 -19.90
N SER A 189 10.27 -10.30 -20.92
CA SER A 189 10.79 -9.05 -21.52
C SER A 189 10.71 -7.86 -20.57
N GLY A 190 9.86 -7.96 -19.54
CA GLY A 190 9.55 -6.89 -18.61
C GLY A 190 8.51 -5.89 -19.13
N LEU A 191 8.02 -6.02 -20.38
CA LEU A 191 6.97 -5.16 -20.93
C LEU A 191 5.73 -5.19 -20.02
N PRO A 192 5.39 -4.06 -19.38
CA PRO A 192 4.23 -4.00 -18.51
C PRO A 192 2.92 -4.05 -19.31
N ILE A 193 1.96 -4.84 -18.83
CA ILE A 193 0.67 -5.08 -19.50
C ILE A 193 -0.48 -4.77 -18.54
N VAL A 194 -1.48 -4.04 -19.03
CA VAL A 194 -2.75 -3.80 -18.37
C VAL A 194 -3.89 -4.35 -19.23
N LEU A 195 -4.71 -5.20 -18.63
CA LEU A 195 -5.86 -5.81 -19.29
C LEU A 195 -7.12 -5.00 -18.97
N LEU A 196 -7.96 -4.71 -19.96
CA LEU A 196 -9.25 -4.07 -19.79
C LEU A 196 -10.37 -5.08 -20.07
N SER A 197 -11.44 -5.04 -19.28
CA SER A 197 -12.59 -5.93 -19.49
C SER A 197 -13.90 -5.29 -19.09
N ALA A 198 -14.97 -5.64 -19.81
CA ALA A 198 -16.35 -5.35 -19.41
C ALA A 198 -16.98 -6.47 -18.56
N HIS A 199 -16.26 -7.58 -18.32
CA HIS A 199 -16.74 -8.74 -17.56
C HIS A 199 -16.48 -8.61 -16.05
N ASP A 200 -17.11 -9.48 -15.26
CA ASP A 200 -16.99 -9.51 -13.80
C ASP A 200 -15.54 -9.84 -13.32
N GLN A 201 -15.19 -9.37 -12.12
CA GLN A 201 -13.84 -9.38 -11.53
C GLN A 201 -13.20 -10.78 -11.51
N THR A 202 -14.02 -11.84 -11.41
CA THR A 202 -13.57 -13.23 -11.38
C THR A 202 -12.92 -13.71 -12.69
N LEU A 203 -13.40 -13.25 -13.85
CA LEU A 203 -12.78 -13.55 -15.15
C LEU A 203 -11.52 -12.73 -15.38
N ILE A 204 -11.53 -11.48 -14.90
CA ILE A 204 -10.41 -10.54 -14.91
C ILE A 204 -9.19 -11.11 -14.15
N ASP A 205 -9.42 -11.66 -12.96
CA ASP A 205 -8.37 -12.26 -12.13
C ASP A 205 -7.82 -13.57 -12.73
N GLY A 206 -8.68 -14.36 -13.38
CA GLY A 206 -8.28 -15.59 -14.07
C GLY A 206 -7.35 -15.33 -15.25
N ALA A 207 -7.68 -14.36 -16.11
CA ALA A 207 -6.87 -13.94 -17.25
C ALA A 207 -5.49 -13.42 -16.82
N ARG A 208 -5.48 -12.55 -15.81
CA ARG A 208 -4.25 -12.03 -15.20
C ARG A 208 -3.35 -13.16 -14.70
N ARG A 209 -3.93 -14.12 -13.97
CA ARG A 209 -3.18 -15.25 -13.41
C ARG A 209 -2.57 -16.13 -14.50
N LEU A 210 -3.33 -16.45 -15.55
CA LEU A 210 -2.83 -17.27 -16.66
C LEU A 210 -1.63 -16.65 -17.38
N LEU A 211 -1.71 -15.35 -17.70
CA LEU A 211 -0.60 -14.64 -18.36
C LEU A 211 0.60 -14.47 -17.42
N HIS A 212 0.36 -14.17 -16.15
CA HIS A 212 1.42 -14.09 -15.15
C HIS A 212 2.15 -15.44 -14.99
N ASP A 213 1.42 -16.56 -14.87
CA ASP A 213 1.99 -17.91 -14.76
C ASP A 213 2.80 -18.30 -16.02
N ALA A 214 2.49 -17.70 -17.18
CA ALA A 214 3.24 -17.86 -18.42
C ALA A 214 4.44 -16.91 -18.56
N GLY A 215 4.73 -16.08 -17.56
CA GLY A 215 5.91 -15.20 -17.52
C GLY A 215 5.70 -13.81 -18.11
N PHE A 216 4.46 -13.37 -18.34
CA PHE A 216 4.18 -11.99 -18.77
C PHE A 216 4.09 -11.04 -17.56
N ASN A 217 4.57 -9.80 -17.74
CA ASN A 217 4.50 -8.76 -16.70
C ASN A 217 3.13 -8.07 -16.70
N VAL A 218 2.09 -8.77 -16.23
CA VAL A 218 0.73 -8.21 -16.11
C VAL A 218 0.63 -7.40 -14.82
N LEU A 219 0.65 -6.07 -14.94
CA LEU A 219 0.55 -5.16 -13.81
C LEU A 219 -0.83 -5.23 -13.14
N ALA A 220 -1.88 -5.18 -13.96
CA ALA A 220 -3.25 -5.11 -13.50
C ALA A 220 -4.23 -5.58 -14.57
N ALA A 221 -5.44 -5.89 -14.11
CA ALA A 221 -6.59 -6.10 -14.97
C ALA A 221 -7.73 -5.24 -14.40
N LEU A 222 -8.20 -4.28 -15.19
CA LEU A 222 -9.13 -3.22 -14.79
C LEU A 222 -10.48 -3.40 -15.48
N ALA A 223 -11.55 -3.05 -14.78
CA ALA A 223 -12.87 -2.97 -15.37
C ALA A 223 -12.99 -1.73 -16.27
N LYS A 224 -13.80 -1.82 -17.32
CA LYS A 224 -14.23 -0.65 -18.11
C LYS A 224 -15.40 0.06 -17.39
N PRO A 225 -15.44 1.41 -17.37
CA PRO A 225 -14.53 2.35 -18.04
C PRO A 225 -13.20 2.52 -17.31
N LEU A 226 -12.12 2.76 -18.07
CA LEU A 226 -10.80 3.05 -17.52
C LEU A 226 -10.83 4.40 -16.79
N LEU A 227 -10.59 4.39 -15.49
CA LEU A 227 -10.50 5.61 -14.69
C LEU A 227 -9.08 6.20 -14.75
N ALA A 228 -8.99 7.52 -14.86
CA ALA A 228 -7.73 8.27 -14.90
C ALA A 228 -6.80 7.94 -13.73
N ASP A 229 -7.34 7.96 -12.50
CA ASP A 229 -6.57 7.72 -11.28
C ASP A 229 -6.02 6.29 -11.20
N ASP A 230 -6.76 5.30 -11.70
CA ASP A 230 -6.30 3.91 -11.73
C ASP A 230 -5.09 3.76 -12.65
N LEU A 231 -5.14 4.39 -13.83
CA LEU A 231 -4.00 4.39 -14.75
C LEU A 231 -2.81 5.16 -14.18
N LEU A 232 -3.03 6.33 -13.57
CA LEU A 232 -1.96 7.12 -12.95
C LEU A 232 -1.25 6.35 -11.83
N ARG A 233 -1.98 5.55 -11.03
CA ARG A 233 -1.38 4.68 -10.00
C ARG A 233 -0.47 3.62 -10.62
N LEU A 234 -0.90 2.99 -11.71
CA LEU A 234 -0.07 1.98 -12.40
C LEU A 234 1.16 2.60 -13.03
N LEU A 235 1.01 3.76 -13.68
CA LEU A 235 2.11 4.53 -14.24
C LEU A 235 3.09 4.98 -13.13
N LYS A 236 2.58 5.35 -11.95
CA LYS A 236 3.43 5.73 -10.81
C LYS A 236 4.27 4.56 -10.34
N THR A 237 3.71 3.35 -10.29
CA THR A 237 4.47 2.13 -9.99
C THR A 237 5.61 1.92 -10.99
N LEU A 238 5.37 2.17 -12.29
CA LEU A 238 6.41 2.06 -13.31
C LEU A 238 7.49 3.13 -13.19
N TYR A 239 7.11 4.39 -12.96
CA TYR A 239 8.04 5.50 -12.78
C TYR A 239 8.99 5.28 -11.59
N LEU A 240 8.46 4.75 -10.50
CA LEU A 240 9.23 4.48 -9.29
C LEU A 240 10.10 3.23 -9.43
N GLY A 241 9.78 2.37 -10.40
CA GLY A 241 10.53 1.17 -10.73
C GLY A 241 10.62 0.16 -9.56
N PRO A 242 11.42 -0.91 -9.73
CA PRO A 242 11.62 -1.91 -8.68
C PRO A 242 12.35 -1.33 -7.45
N GLN A 243 12.95 -0.14 -7.55
CA GLN A 243 13.66 0.49 -6.43
C GLN A 243 12.72 0.92 -5.31
N ARG A 244 11.43 1.18 -5.60
CA ARG A 244 10.41 1.40 -4.56
C ARG A 244 9.98 0.14 -3.82
N GLN A 245 10.31 -1.05 -4.33
CA GLN A 245 10.08 -2.30 -3.58
C GLN A 245 10.98 -2.37 -2.33
N ARG A 246 12.05 -1.56 -2.24
CA ARG A 246 12.73 -1.27 -0.98
C ARG A 246 11.95 -0.21 -0.21
N ARG A 247 10.84 -0.65 0.39
CA ARG A 247 9.89 0.22 1.07
C ARG A 247 10.45 0.83 2.35
N LEU A 248 9.86 1.99 2.68
CA LEU A 248 9.88 2.73 3.95
C LEU A 248 9.28 1.92 5.12
N SER A 249 9.47 0.60 5.17
CA SER A 249 8.74 -0.33 6.03
C SER A 249 9.63 -1.03 7.05
N GLY A 250 10.59 -0.30 7.61
CA GLY A 250 11.23 -0.62 8.90
C GLY A 250 10.48 0.00 10.08
N LEU A 251 9.15 0.14 10.00
CA LEU A 251 8.40 0.75 11.09
C LEU A 251 8.12 -0.30 12.16
N ARG A 252 9.10 -0.52 13.05
CA ARG A 252 8.93 -1.19 14.33
C ARG A 252 8.01 -0.36 15.23
N ARG A 253 6.72 -0.40 14.94
CA ARG A 253 5.69 0.34 15.66
C ARG A 253 5.38 -0.34 16.96
N THR A 254 5.35 0.42 18.04
CA THR A 254 5.04 -0.12 19.36
C THR A 254 3.61 0.22 19.71
N ILE A 255 2.79 -0.80 19.91
CA ILE A 255 1.44 -0.64 20.45
C ILE A 255 1.58 -0.23 21.92
N ARG A 256 1.11 0.96 22.26
CA ARG A 256 1.22 1.55 23.61
C ARG A 256 -0.12 2.02 24.11
N THR A 257 -0.39 1.80 25.39
CA THR A 257 -1.52 2.46 26.05
C THR A 257 -1.24 3.95 26.25
N TRP A 258 -2.29 4.74 26.52
CA TRP A 258 -2.10 6.14 26.91
C TRP A 258 -1.32 6.33 28.22
N GLN A 259 -1.26 5.29 29.06
CA GLN A 259 -0.46 5.27 30.29
C GLN A 259 1.02 4.94 30.04
N GLY A 260 1.39 4.62 28.80
CA GLY A 260 2.78 4.31 28.41
C GLY A 260 3.17 2.83 28.54
N GLU A 261 2.21 1.93 28.71
CA GLU A 261 2.47 0.48 28.75
C GLU A 261 2.63 -0.07 27.33
N ASP A 262 3.77 -0.72 27.06
CA ASP A 262 4.03 -1.41 25.78
C ASP A 262 3.25 -2.73 25.71
N LYS A 263 2.29 -2.82 24.79
CA LYS A 263 1.47 -4.01 24.53
C LYS A 263 2.06 -4.94 23.47
N GLY A 264 2.96 -4.41 22.64
CA GLY A 264 3.76 -5.20 21.73
C GLY A 264 4.39 -4.38 20.62
N LEU A 265 5.18 -5.06 19.80
CA LEU A 265 5.93 -4.50 18.70
C LEU A 265 5.45 -5.12 17.40
N LEU A 266 4.99 -4.29 16.46
CA LEU A 266 4.77 -4.68 15.08
C LEU A 266 6.11 -4.97 14.42
N GLY A 267 6.21 -6.14 13.80
CA GLY A 267 7.44 -6.58 13.17
C GLY A 267 7.22 -7.64 12.09
N LEU A 268 8.35 -8.15 11.62
CA LEU A 268 8.49 -9.18 10.59
C LEU A 268 9.14 -10.43 11.18
N LEU A 269 9.14 -11.53 10.43
CA LEU A 269 9.85 -12.75 10.84
C LEU A 269 11.38 -12.58 10.79
N SER A 270 11.86 -11.65 9.95
CA SER A 270 13.27 -11.32 9.74
C SER A 270 13.84 -10.31 10.74
N ASP A 271 12.97 -9.73 11.58
CA ASP A 271 13.34 -8.72 12.55
C ASP A 271 14.24 -9.26 13.67
N PRO A 272 15.26 -8.51 14.14
CA PRO A 272 16.02 -8.91 15.33
C PRO A 272 15.13 -9.08 16.58
N PRO A 273 15.50 -9.99 17.50
CA PRO A 273 14.71 -10.30 18.69
C PRO A 273 14.45 -9.06 19.55
N SER A 274 13.23 -8.96 20.08
CA SER A 274 12.75 -7.86 20.92
C SER A 274 12.31 -8.37 22.30
N PRO A 275 12.45 -7.64 23.41
CA PRO A 275 11.89 -8.07 24.69
C PRO A 275 10.35 -7.95 24.76
N LEU A 276 9.72 -7.27 23.80
CA LEU A 276 8.27 -7.04 23.78
C LEU A 276 7.52 -8.21 23.11
N PRO A 277 6.22 -8.39 23.41
CA PRO A 277 5.32 -9.23 22.61
C PRO A 277 5.35 -8.80 21.14
N ILE A 278 5.24 -9.76 20.21
CA ILE A 278 5.37 -9.47 18.78
C ILE A 278 3.99 -9.50 18.12
N TRP A 279 3.77 -8.52 17.25
CA TRP A 279 2.59 -8.42 16.40
C TRP A 279 3.02 -8.68 14.96
N LEU A 280 2.52 -9.76 14.37
CA LEU A 280 2.85 -10.17 13.00
C LEU A 280 1.62 -10.13 12.13
N ALA A 281 1.75 -9.54 10.95
CA ALA A 281 0.69 -9.52 9.97
C ALA A 281 0.51 -10.89 9.31
N VAL A 282 -0.74 -11.34 9.21
CA VAL A 282 -1.08 -12.67 8.69
C VAL A 282 -0.53 -12.88 7.29
N THR A 283 -0.50 -11.84 6.45
CA THR A 283 -0.21 -12.08 5.03
C THR A 283 1.21 -12.52 4.69
N GLY A 284 2.20 -12.31 5.54
CA GLY A 284 3.58 -12.77 5.31
C GLY A 284 4.02 -13.81 6.32
N LEU A 285 3.04 -14.41 6.99
CA LEU A 285 3.28 -15.66 7.67
C LEU A 285 3.23 -16.81 6.68
N PRO A 286 4.02 -17.87 6.91
CA PRO A 286 3.84 -19.11 6.19
C PRO A 286 2.41 -19.65 6.42
N PRO A 287 1.78 -20.27 5.42
CA PRO A 287 0.37 -20.68 5.48
C PRO A 287 0.05 -21.78 6.50
N ARG A 288 1.06 -22.32 7.18
CA ARG A 288 0.94 -23.41 8.15
C ARG A 288 1.42 -22.95 9.52
N TRP A 289 0.57 -23.12 10.53
CA TRP A 289 0.85 -22.74 11.90
C TRP A 289 2.13 -23.39 12.44
N GLU A 290 2.43 -24.64 12.05
CA GLU A 290 3.61 -25.37 12.54
C GLU A 290 4.91 -24.61 12.27
N ARG A 291 5.02 -23.94 11.10
CA ARG A 291 6.20 -23.15 10.76
C ARG A 291 6.32 -21.87 11.60
N VAL A 292 5.19 -21.22 11.88
CA VAL A 292 5.16 -20.04 12.76
C VAL A 292 5.53 -20.44 14.18
N ARG A 293 5.01 -21.59 14.65
CA ARG A 293 5.32 -22.14 15.97
C ARG A 293 6.80 -22.54 16.10
N GLU A 294 7.38 -23.19 15.10
CA GLU A 294 8.82 -23.49 15.06
C GLU A 294 9.66 -22.22 15.16
N TRP A 295 9.29 -21.17 14.42
CA TRP A 295 9.95 -19.88 14.52
C TRP A 295 9.81 -19.25 15.91
N LEU A 296 8.62 -19.27 16.53
CA LEU A 296 8.43 -18.79 17.90
C LEU A 296 9.33 -19.53 18.91
N LEU A 297 9.42 -20.86 18.79
CA LEU A 297 10.28 -21.67 19.64
C LEU A 297 11.77 -21.35 19.46
N GLN A 298 12.21 -21.10 18.22
CA GLN A 298 13.59 -20.67 17.95
C GLN A 298 13.91 -19.30 18.56
N GLN A 299 12.90 -18.42 18.67
CA GLN A 299 13.00 -17.12 19.35
C GLN A 299 12.81 -17.22 20.87
N GLY A 300 12.57 -18.42 21.42
CA GLY A 300 12.33 -18.64 22.85
C GLY A 300 11.01 -18.04 23.35
N ARG A 301 9.97 -18.01 22.50
CA ARG A 301 8.67 -17.38 22.80
C ARG A 301 7.53 -18.37 22.90
N GLU A 302 6.55 -17.99 23.71
CA GLU A 302 5.28 -18.68 23.81
C GLU A 302 4.24 -18.11 22.83
N PRO A 303 3.28 -18.90 22.33
CA PRO A 303 2.22 -18.41 21.45
C PRO A 303 1.42 -17.23 22.02
N GLY A 304 1.27 -17.13 23.34
CA GLY A 304 0.58 -16.00 24.00
C GLY A 304 1.26 -14.64 23.87
N GLU A 305 2.54 -14.63 23.47
CA GLU A 305 3.32 -13.43 23.16
C GLU A 305 3.17 -12.99 21.70
N LEU A 306 2.48 -13.78 20.87
CA LEU A 306 2.16 -13.46 19.49
C LEU A 306 0.76 -12.85 19.39
N THR A 307 0.67 -11.73 18.67
CA THR A 307 -0.58 -11.19 18.17
C THR A 307 -0.59 -11.26 16.65
N LEU A 308 -1.60 -11.90 16.06
CA LEU A 308 -1.81 -11.93 14.61
C LEU A 308 -2.62 -10.72 14.19
N LEU A 309 -2.02 -9.86 13.36
CA LEU A 309 -2.68 -8.72 12.76
C LEU A 309 -3.34 -9.15 11.44
N ILE A 310 -4.67 -9.16 11.44
CA ILE A 310 -5.51 -9.47 10.29
C ILE A 310 -5.77 -8.17 9.53
N HIS A 311 -5.61 -8.22 8.22
CA HIS A 311 -5.94 -7.15 7.29
C HIS A 311 -7.08 -7.56 6.36
N ARG A 312 -7.82 -6.59 5.80
CA ARG A 312 -8.91 -6.87 4.84
C ARG A 312 -8.46 -7.77 3.69
N ARG A 313 -7.27 -7.50 3.16
CA ARG A 313 -6.69 -8.24 2.01
C ARG A 313 -6.27 -9.66 2.37
N ASP A 314 -6.34 -10.04 3.64
CA ASP A 314 -6.18 -11.44 4.02
C ASP A 314 -7.33 -12.30 3.49
N HIS A 315 -8.50 -11.70 3.19
CA HIS A 315 -9.69 -12.42 2.75
C HIS A 315 -9.97 -13.62 3.66
N LEU A 316 -9.82 -13.40 4.98
CA LEU A 316 -9.67 -14.46 5.96
C LEU A 316 -10.80 -15.49 5.93
N LEU A 317 -12.04 -15.04 5.72
CA LEU A 317 -13.22 -15.91 5.72
C LEU A 317 -13.41 -16.70 4.41
N SER A 318 -12.75 -16.30 3.31
CA SER A 318 -12.81 -17.01 2.03
C SER A 318 -11.52 -17.78 1.70
N GLN A 319 -10.41 -17.50 2.37
CA GLN A 319 -9.15 -18.23 2.20
C GLN A 319 -8.93 -19.28 3.30
N ALA A 320 -9.22 -20.53 2.96
CA ALA A 320 -9.16 -21.66 3.91
C ALA A 320 -7.80 -21.82 4.61
N GLU A 321 -6.68 -21.64 3.90
CA GLU A 321 -5.34 -21.77 4.49
C GLU A 321 -5.07 -20.68 5.54
N ARG A 322 -5.39 -19.40 5.23
CA ARG A 322 -5.22 -18.29 6.17
C ARG A 322 -6.18 -18.42 7.36
N PHE A 323 -7.42 -18.82 7.10
CA PHE A 323 -8.38 -19.11 8.17
C PHE A 323 -7.86 -20.18 9.13
N ALA A 324 -7.34 -21.28 8.59
CA ALA A 324 -6.77 -22.38 9.37
C ALA A 324 -5.57 -21.92 10.20
N LEU A 325 -4.63 -21.17 9.60
CA LEU A 325 -3.48 -20.59 10.31
C LEU A 325 -3.93 -19.75 11.51
N VAL A 326 -4.84 -18.79 11.29
CA VAL A 326 -5.31 -17.88 12.33
C VAL A 326 -6.06 -18.64 13.44
N LEU A 327 -6.92 -19.59 13.07
CA LEU A 327 -7.67 -20.40 14.03
C LEU A 327 -6.73 -21.28 14.87
N GLN A 328 -5.76 -21.96 14.26
CA GLN A 328 -4.79 -22.79 14.97
C GLN A 328 -3.91 -21.97 15.90
N ALA A 329 -3.44 -20.81 15.45
CA ALA A 329 -2.68 -19.88 16.28
C ALA A 329 -3.51 -19.40 17.48
N SER A 330 -4.77 -19.01 17.26
CA SER A 330 -5.68 -18.58 18.31
C SER A 330 -5.94 -19.68 19.34
N LEU A 331 -6.18 -20.92 18.88
CA LEU A 331 -6.32 -22.09 19.76
C LEU A 331 -5.04 -22.40 20.55
N ALA A 332 -3.86 -22.09 19.99
CA ALA A 332 -2.58 -22.22 20.67
C ALA A 332 -2.29 -21.09 21.68
N GLY A 333 -3.14 -20.05 21.73
CA GLY A 333 -3.05 -18.95 22.67
C GLY A 333 -2.61 -17.61 22.06
N ALA A 334 -2.36 -17.55 20.75
CA ALA A 334 -2.05 -16.29 20.08
C ALA A 334 -3.28 -15.35 20.11
N LYS A 335 -3.00 -14.06 20.28
CA LYS A 335 -4.03 -13.01 20.24
C LYS A 335 -4.32 -12.64 18.80
N LEU A 336 -5.49 -12.08 18.55
CA LEU A 336 -5.94 -11.60 17.25
C LEU A 336 -6.21 -10.10 17.30
N ALA A 337 -5.69 -9.41 16.31
CA ALA A 337 -5.92 -8.00 16.07
C ALA A 337 -6.48 -7.81 14.66
N LEU A 338 -7.29 -6.78 14.47
CA LEU A 338 -7.75 -6.34 13.15
C LEU A 338 -7.16 -4.96 12.85
N LEU A 339 -6.61 -4.77 11.66
CA LEU A 339 -6.25 -3.45 11.12
C LEU A 339 -7.41 -2.93 10.27
N LEU A 340 -7.93 -1.76 10.62
CA LEU A 340 -8.86 -0.99 9.81
C LEU A 340 -8.15 0.30 9.37
N ASP A 341 -8.00 0.46 8.06
CA ASP A 341 -7.18 1.50 7.41
C ASP A 341 -8.01 2.42 6.49
N ASN A 342 -9.29 2.13 6.28
CA ASN A 342 -10.26 2.98 5.58
C ASN A 342 -11.70 2.65 6.02
N ASP A 343 -12.66 3.51 5.69
CA ASP A 343 -14.07 3.38 6.09
C ASP A 343 -14.98 2.82 4.99
N GLN A 344 -14.44 2.59 3.78
CA GLN A 344 -15.21 2.09 2.64
C GLN A 344 -15.72 0.66 2.86
N HIS A 345 -14.92 -0.17 3.52
CA HIS A 345 -15.24 -1.58 3.74
C HIS A 345 -14.99 -1.98 5.18
N ILE A 346 -16.07 -1.98 5.94
CA ILE A 346 -16.03 -2.25 7.38
C ILE A 346 -16.42 -3.72 7.64
N PRO A 347 -15.50 -4.56 8.12
CA PRO A 347 -15.70 -6.00 8.19
C PRO A 347 -16.43 -6.42 9.47
N PHE A 348 -17.73 -6.13 9.54
CA PHE A 348 -18.60 -6.56 10.65
C PHE A 348 -18.60 -8.08 10.83
N ASP A 349 -18.49 -8.83 9.75
CA ASP A 349 -18.42 -10.28 9.75
C ASP A 349 -17.18 -10.82 10.48
N LEU A 350 -16.01 -10.22 10.30
CA LEU A 350 -14.81 -10.56 11.06
C LEU A 350 -14.98 -10.23 12.54
N LEU A 351 -15.61 -9.10 12.85
CA LEU A 351 -15.85 -8.64 14.21
C LEU A 351 -16.73 -9.64 15.00
N GLU A 352 -17.74 -10.23 14.36
CA GLU A 352 -18.65 -11.20 14.99
C GLU A 352 -18.10 -12.63 15.01
N ARG A 353 -17.30 -13.02 14.01
CA ARG A 353 -16.88 -14.42 13.82
C ARG A 353 -15.53 -14.75 14.43
N MET A 354 -14.67 -13.75 14.65
CA MET A 354 -13.32 -13.95 15.17
C MET A 354 -13.21 -13.41 16.60
N PRO A 355 -12.50 -14.11 17.50
CA PRO A 355 -12.27 -13.63 18.86
C PRO A 355 -11.16 -12.56 18.85
N LEU A 356 -11.45 -11.39 18.29
CA LEU A 356 -10.54 -10.25 18.25
C LEU A 356 -10.36 -9.67 19.65
N GLN A 357 -9.14 -9.32 20.05
CA GLN A 357 -8.87 -8.56 21.28
C GLN A 357 -8.47 -7.11 21.00
N HIS A 358 -7.98 -6.83 19.79
CA HIS A 358 -7.43 -5.53 19.44
C HIS A 358 -7.92 -5.04 18.08
N LEU A 359 -8.12 -3.73 17.98
CA LEU A 359 -8.45 -3.03 16.74
C LEU A 359 -7.46 -1.88 16.55
N LEU A 360 -6.67 -1.97 15.48
CA LEU A 360 -5.75 -0.93 15.05
C LEU A 360 -6.45 -0.07 14.01
N LEU A 361 -6.48 1.24 14.25
CA LEU A 361 -7.13 2.21 13.40
C LEU A 361 -6.07 3.07 12.71
N GLY A 362 -6.06 3.05 11.38
CA GLY A 362 -5.12 3.80 10.55
C GLY A 362 -5.38 5.31 10.58
N GLN A 363 -4.35 6.08 10.22
CA GLN A 363 -4.37 7.54 10.30
C GLN A 363 -5.48 8.21 9.46
N SER A 364 -5.81 7.63 8.30
CA SER A 364 -6.88 8.06 7.37
C SER A 364 -8.26 8.11 8.04
N LEU A 365 -8.49 7.29 9.06
CA LEU A 365 -9.77 7.23 9.78
C LEU A 365 -9.92 8.34 10.81
N LEU A 366 -8.83 9.01 11.24
CA LEU A 366 -8.87 9.98 12.34
C LEU A 366 -9.91 11.10 12.13
N PRO A 367 -10.01 11.76 10.96
CA PRO A 367 -11.04 12.79 10.75
C PRO A 367 -12.46 12.22 10.86
N GLY A 368 -12.68 11.02 10.32
CA GLY A 368 -13.96 10.31 10.39
C GLY A 368 -14.32 9.89 11.81
N LEU A 369 -13.34 9.52 12.62
CA LEU A 369 -13.49 9.18 14.04
C LEU A 369 -13.79 10.42 14.90
N GLU A 370 -13.14 11.56 14.63
CA GLU A 370 -13.39 12.82 15.34
C GLU A 370 -14.78 13.38 15.07
N ALA A 371 -15.26 13.28 13.83
CA ALA A 371 -16.59 13.74 13.41
C ALA A 371 -17.68 12.66 13.53
N MET A 372 -17.35 11.50 14.10
CA MET A 372 -18.20 10.30 14.08
C MET A 372 -19.50 10.50 14.84
N THR A 373 -20.62 10.13 14.21
CA THR A 373 -21.92 9.99 14.89
C THR A 373 -22.20 8.51 15.18
N PRO A 374 -22.95 8.19 16.25
CA PRO A 374 -23.29 6.79 16.58
C PRO A 374 -24.02 6.04 15.45
N ASP A 375 -24.75 6.77 14.62
CA ASP A 375 -25.53 6.20 13.50
C ASP A 375 -24.71 5.96 12.23
N SER A 376 -23.53 6.58 12.11
CA SER A 376 -22.62 6.34 10.99
C SER A 376 -22.14 4.89 10.95
N LEU A 377 -21.77 4.39 9.77
CA LEU A 377 -21.33 3.00 9.60
C LEU A 377 -20.06 2.72 10.42
N LEU A 378 -19.10 3.65 10.41
CA LEU A 378 -17.92 3.65 11.28
C LEU A 378 -18.31 3.72 12.76
N GLY A 379 -19.27 4.57 13.13
CA GLY A 379 -19.83 4.67 14.48
C GLY A 379 -20.38 3.36 15.02
N ARG A 380 -21.21 2.68 14.24
CA ARG A 380 -21.78 1.38 14.59
C ARG A 380 -20.70 0.32 14.77
N PHE A 381 -19.70 0.30 13.90
CA PHE A 381 -18.59 -0.65 14.00
C PHE A 381 -17.73 -0.44 15.24
N ILE A 382 -17.34 0.81 15.50
CA ILE A 382 -16.55 1.18 16.67
C ILE A 382 -17.32 0.89 17.96
N ASN A 383 -18.61 1.22 18.01
CA ASN A 383 -19.45 0.89 19.16
C ASN A 383 -19.57 -0.62 19.36
N ARG A 384 -19.77 -1.38 18.28
CA ARG A 384 -19.83 -2.83 18.35
C ARG A 384 -18.52 -3.45 18.84
N ALA A 385 -17.37 -2.93 18.38
CA ALA A 385 -16.07 -3.38 18.85
C ALA A 385 -15.90 -3.14 20.36
N ARG A 386 -16.37 -1.99 20.87
CA ARG A 386 -16.38 -1.69 22.31
C ARG A 386 -17.28 -2.62 23.10
N GLU A 387 -18.49 -2.92 22.61
CA GLU A 387 -19.41 -3.88 23.23
C GLU A 387 -18.79 -5.28 23.39
N LEU A 388 -17.99 -5.69 22.40
CA LEU A 388 -17.26 -6.96 22.42
C LEU A 388 -15.98 -6.91 23.27
N GLY A 389 -15.66 -5.77 23.90
CA GLY A 389 -14.49 -5.62 24.77
C GLY A 389 -13.17 -5.51 24.02
N ILE A 390 -13.19 -5.15 22.74
CA ILE A 390 -11.99 -5.01 21.90
C ILE A 390 -11.29 -3.70 22.26
N ALA A 391 -9.96 -3.74 22.42
CA ALA A 391 -9.16 -2.56 22.72
C ALA A 391 -8.76 -1.81 21.44
N LEU A 392 -9.04 -0.50 21.38
CA LEU A 392 -8.79 0.34 20.22
C LEU A 392 -7.46 1.08 20.34
N TYR A 393 -6.66 1.09 19.27
CA TYR A 393 -5.40 1.82 19.17
C TYR A 393 -5.36 2.67 17.90
N LEU A 394 -4.94 3.93 18.03
CA LEU A 394 -4.85 4.89 16.93
C LEU A 394 -3.42 4.97 16.38
N ASP A 395 -3.28 5.12 15.06
CA ASP A 395 -1.99 5.41 14.42
C ASP A 395 -1.51 6.82 14.80
N ASP A 396 -0.52 6.90 15.69
CA ASP A 396 0.06 8.18 16.16
C ASP A 396 1.58 8.08 16.37
N PRO A 397 2.36 8.01 15.28
CA PRO A 397 3.79 7.71 15.33
C PRO A 397 4.62 8.82 16.00
N PHE A 398 4.03 9.99 16.19
CA PHE A 398 4.69 11.22 16.67
C PHE A 398 4.12 11.77 17.97
N ASN A 399 3.17 11.06 18.59
CA ASN A 399 2.56 11.48 19.84
C ASN A 399 1.84 12.84 19.73
N LEU A 400 1.13 13.07 18.62
CA LEU A 400 0.45 14.33 18.31
C LEU A 400 -1.01 14.37 18.78
N LEU A 401 -1.60 13.22 19.10
CA LEU A 401 -3.00 13.16 19.50
C LEU A 401 -3.21 13.60 20.95
N ASP A 402 -4.33 14.27 21.21
CA ASP A 402 -4.76 14.58 22.58
C ASP A 402 -5.24 13.32 23.30
N SER A 403 -4.38 12.77 24.14
CA SER A 403 -4.67 11.55 24.90
C SER A 403 -5.92 11.66 25.79
N ASN A 404 -6.31 12.85 26.26
CA ASN A 404 -7.48 13.00 27.12
C ASN A 404 -8.76 12.86 26.30
N LEU A 405 -8.83 13.58 25.17
CA LEU A 405 -9.93 13.48 24.22
C LEU A 405 -10.19 12.03 23.79
N TRP A 406 -9.14 11.33 23.38
CA TRP A 406 -9.29 9.96 22.85
C TRP A 406 -9.55 8.93 23.96
N ARG A 407 -9.02 9.15 25.16
CA ARG A 407 -9.36 8.32 26.33
C ARG A 407 -10.83 8.47 26.70
N ASP A 408 -11.39 9.68 26.65
CA ASP A 408 -12.81 9.93 26.88
C ASP A 408 -13.69 9.27 25.81
N GLN A 409 -13.17 9.13 24.58
CA GLN A 409 -13.79 8.33 23.52
C GLN A 409 -13.52 6.82 23.62
N GLY A 410 -12.99 6.32 24.74
CA GLY A 410 -12.79 4.89 24.97
C GLY A 410 -11.69 4.25 24.12
N VAL A 411 -10.74 5.03 23.60
CA VAL A 411 -9.54 4.52 22.92
C VAL A 411 -8.50 4.13 23.98
N ALA A 412 -7.92 2.93 23.85
CA ALA A 412 -6.97 2.38 24.81
C ALA A 412 -5.56 2.99 24.67
N GLY A 413 -5.16 3.37 23.45
CA GLY A 413 -3.84 3.92 23.21
C GLY A 413 -3.55 4.23 21.74
N ARG A 414 -2.28 4.10 21.38
CA ARG A 414 -1.74 4.34 20.05
C ARG A 414 -0.77 3.26 19.60
N TRP A 415 -0.42 3.26 18.32
CA TRP A 415 0.60 2.38 17.75
C TRP A 415 1.46 3.10 16.73
#